data_AF-A0A554VJD0-F1
#
_entry.id   AF-A0A554VJD0-F1
#
_cell.length_a   1.000
_cell.length_b   1.000
_cell.length_c   1.000
_cell.angle_alpha   90.00
_cell.angle_beta   90.00
_cell.angle_gamma   90.00
#
_symmetry.space_group_name_H-M   'P 1'
#
loop_
_entity.id
_entity.type
_entity.pdbx_description
1 polymer ?
#
loop_
_entity_poly.entity_id
_entity_poly.type
_entity_poly.pdbx_seq_one_letter_code
_entity_poly.pdbx_strand_id
1 'polypeptide(L)'
;MDFWKKYNKTIKMKLEEIQKQIEEILKSKLNHLKVSLDDNLETGDFVISVWWNDSEIELTGNYEHNESFMGNKKDILNIYNNEILPFIKSK
;
A
#
# COMPACT_ATOMS: atom_id res chain seq x y z
N MET A 1 11.96 18.66 -21.30
CA MET A 1 10.66 18.46 -20.61
C MET A 1 10.62 17.11 -19.86
N ASP A 2 11.79 16.50 -19.61
CA ASP A 2 11.93 15.08 -19.25
C ASP A 2 12.14 14.81 -17.76
N PHE A 3 12.40 15.86 -16.97
CA PHE A 3 12.64 15.75 -15.53
C PHE A 3 11.42 15.21 -14.78
N TRP A 4 10.23 15.76 -15.05
CA TRP A 4 8.97 15.34 -14.40
C TRP A 4 8.56 13.91 -14.75
N LYS A 5 8.77 13.48 -16.00
CA LYS A 5 8.52 12.09 -16.42
C LYS A 5 9.42 11.10 -15.69
N LYS A 6 10.71 11.42 -15.56
CA LYS A 6 11.67 10.56 -14.85
C LYS A 6 11.39 10.51 -13.35
N TYR A 7 11.08 11.66 -12.73
CA TYR A 7 10.72 11.75 -11.32
C TYR A 7 9.48 10.89 -11.00
N ASN A 8 8.41 11.02 -11.78
CA ASN A 8 7.18 10.24 -11.59
C ASN A 8 7.43 8.74 -11.75
N LYS A 9 8.30 8.33 -12.69
CA LYS A 9 8.68 6.92 -12.84
C LYS A 9 9.41 6.37 -11.61
N THR A 10 10.35 7.12 -11.05
CA THR A 10 11.09 6.71 -9.83
C THR A 10 10.17 6.58 -8.62
N ILE A 11 9.25 7.53 -8.44
CA ILE A 11 8.30 7.48 -7.33
C ILE A 11 7.34 6.29 -7.48
N LYS A 12 6.84 6.03 -8.69
CA LYS A 12 5.99 4.87 -8.95
C LYS A 12 6.68 3.56 -8.58
N MET A 13 7.94 3.39 -8.99
CA MET A 13 8.73 2.20 -8.60
C MET A 13 8.84 2.05 -7.08
N LYS A 14 9.08 3.14 -6.34
CA LYS A 14 9.13 3.11 -4.86
C LYS A 14 7.79 2.73 -4.22
N LEU A 15 6.67 3.22 -4.75
CA LEU A 15 5.35 2.86 -4.26
C LEU A 15 5.04 1.37 -4.47
N GLU A 16 5.38 0.85 -5.66
CA GLU A 16 5.24 -0.58 -5.99
C GLU A 16 6.14 -1.46 -5.10
N GLU A 17 7.36 -1.00 -4.78
CA GLU A 17 8.24 -1.68 -3.82
C GLU A 17 7.63 -1.72 -2.41
N ILE A 18 7.07 -0.61 -1.92
CA ILE A 18 6.40 -0.55 -0.62
C ILE A 18 5.19 -1.47 -0.60
N GLN A 19 4.35 -1.45 -1.65
CA GLN A 19 3.20 -2.35 -1.79
C GLN A 19 3.63 -3.81 -1.64
N LYS A 20 4.66 -4.24 -2.39
CA LYS A 20 5.19 -5.61 -2.31
C LYS A 20 5.72 -5.95 -0.93
N GLN A 21 6.43 -5.05 -0.28
CA GLN A 21 6.95 -5.29 1.08
C GLN A 21 5.82 -5.50 2.09
N ILE A 22 4.75 -4.68 2.02
CA ILE A 22 3.58 -4.84 2.88
C ILE A 22 2.95 -6.22 2.64
N GLU A 23 2.74 -6.57 1.37
CA GLU A 23 2.15 -7.85 0.98
C GLU A 23 3.00 -9.04 1.46
N GLU A 24 4.32 -8.99 1.29
CA GLU A 24 5.22 -10.06 1.70
C GLU A 24 5.29 -10.27 3.21
N ILE A 25 5.27 -9.19 4.00
CA ILE A 25 5.29 -9.29 5.46
C ILE A 25 3.94 -9.81 5.95
N LEU A 26 2.84 -9.23 5.46
CA LEU A 26 1.51 -9.52 5.98
C LEU A 26 0.91 -10.84 5.47
N LYS A 27 1.31 -11.36 4.30
CA LYS A 27 0.82 -12.67 3.81
C LYS A 27 1.18 -13.82 4.73
N SER A 28 2.19 -13.64 5.59
CA SER A 28 2.59 -14.61 6.60
C SER A 28 1.77 -14.52 7.89
N LYS A 29 0.99 -13.44 8.06
CA LYS A 29 0.24 -13.11 9.28
C LYS A 29 -1.28 -13.09 9.08
N LEU A 30 -1.73 -12.74 7.88
CA LEU A 30 -3.14 -12.48 7.56
C LEU A 30 -3.64 -13.47 6.51
N ASN A 31 -4.86 -13.96 6.71
CA ASN A 31 -5.53 -14.84 5.76
C ASN A 31 -6.13 -14.00 4.62
N HIS A 32 -6.04 -14.53 3.39
CA HIS A 32 -6.62 -13.91 2.19
C HIS A 32 -6.26 -12.43 2.08
N LEU A 33 -4.96 -12.13 2.09
CA LEU A 33 -4.45 -10.77 1.99
C LEU A 33 -4.54 -10.26 0.56
N LYS A 34 -4.97 -9.00 0.40
CA LYS A 34 -4.79 -8.23 -0.82
C LYS A 34 -4.23 -6.85 -0.49
N VAL A 35 -3.24 -6.40 -1.25
CA VAL A 35 -2.71 -5.04 -1.16
C VAL A 35 -2.84 -4.37 -2.52
N SER A 36 -3.50 -3.21 -2.60
CA SER A 36 -3.52 -2.38 -3.82
C SER A 36 -2.75 -1.09 -3.63
N LEU A 37 -2.30 -0.55 -4.76
CA LEU A 37 -1.74 0.77 -4.89
C LEU A 37 -2.56 1.52 -5.94
N ASP A 38 -3.15 2.63 -5.54
CA ASP A 38 -3.86 3.56 -6.40
C ASP A 38 -3.11 4.89 -6.40
N ASP A 39 -2.85 5.45 -7.58
CA ASP A 39 -2.04 6.66 -7.70
C ASP A 39 -2.74 7.75 -8.50
N ASN A 40 -2.88 8.93 -7.89
CA ASN A 40 -3.41 10.10 -8.58
C ASN A 40 -2.25 10.83 -9.27
N LEU A 41 -2.16 10.68 -10.59
CA LEU A 41 -1.11 11.30 -11.40
C LEU A 41 -1.26 12.82 -11.52
N GLU A 42 -2.46 13.35 -11.34
CA GLU A 42 -2.76 14.79 -11.47
C GLU A 42 -2.44 15.55 -10.18
N THR A 43 -2.82 15.01 -9.03
CA THR A 43 -2.55 15.64 -7.72
C THR A 43 -1.21 15.22 -7.12
N GLY A 44 -0.63 14.12 -7.60
CA GLY A 44 0.59 13.54 -7.04
C GLY A 44 0.37 12.78 -5.73
N ASP A 45 -0.88 12.43 -5.42
CA ASP A 45 -1.22 11.62 -4.25
C ASP A 45 -1.19 10.13 -4.58
N PHE A 46 -1.14 9.31 -3.53
CA PHE A 46 -1.26 7.87 -3.63
C PHE A 46 -2.12 7.33 -2.49
N VAL A 47 -2.67 6.15 -2.69
CA VAL A 47 -3.40 5.36 -1.70
C VAL A 47 -2.86 3.94 -1.74
N ILE A 48 -2.44 3.42 -0.59
CA ILE A 48 -2.15 2.00 -0.41
C ILE A 48 -3.25 1.41 0.44
N SER A 49 -3.95 0.40 -0.05
CA SER A 49 -5.04 -0.25 0.67
C SER A 49 -4.70 -1.72 0.93
N VAL A 50 -4.94 -2.17 2.16
CA VAL A 50 -4.71 -3.53 2.62
C VAL A 50 -6.06 -4.11 3.02
N TRP A 51 -6.41 -5.27 2.48
CA TRP A 51 -7.62 -6.02 2.82
C TRP A 51 -7.28 -7.43 3.26
N TRP A 52 -8.01 -7.95 4.25
CA TRP A 52 -7.81 -9.32 4.76
C TRP A 52 -9.09 -9.89 5.36
N ASN A 53 -9.08 -11.22 5.55
CA ASN A 53 -10.09 -11.96 6.30
C ASN A 53 -9.47 -12.52 7.57
N ASP A 54 -10.26 -12.63 8.64
CA ASP A 54 -9.85 -13.38 9.83
C ASP A 54 -9.98 -14.89 9.57
N SER A 55 -11.01 -15.26 8.80
CA SER A 55 -11.28 -16.63 8.40
C SER A 55 -10.29 -17.16 7.35
N GLU A 56 -9.94 -18.45 7.43
CA GLU A 56 -9.14 -19.16 6.42
C GLU A 56 -9.92 -19.48 5.13
N ILE A 57 -11.22 -19.14 5.08
CA ILE A 57 -12.08 -19.39 3.92
C ILE A 57 -12.08 -18.14 3.04
N GLU A 58 -11.65 -18.30 1.78
CA GLU A 58 -11.71 -17.22 0.80
C GLU A 58 -13.17 -17.03 0.37
N LEU A 59 -13.82 -15.98 0.87
CA LEU A 59 -15.07 -15.51 0.30
C LEU A 59 -14.69 -14.57 -0.85
N THR A 60 -14.69 -15.10 -2.07
CA THR A 60 -14.26 -14.41 -3.30
C THR A 60 -14.76 -12.97 -3.37
N GLY A 61 -13.84 -12.02 -3.20
CA GLY A 61 -14.09 -10.58 -3.31
C GLY A 61 -14.68 -9.89 -2.08
N ASN A 62 -15.00 -10.62 -1.01
CA ASN A 62 -15.44 -10.07 0.26
C ASN A 62 -14.31 -10.16 1.27
N TYR A 63 -13.75 -8.99 1.60
CA TYR A 63 -12.80 -8.85 2.69
C TYR A 63 -13.52 -8.33 3.92
N GLU A 64 -13.31 -8.96 5.07
CA GLU A 64 -13.90 -8.56 6.35
C GLU A 64 -13.31 -7.24 6.84
N HIS A 65 -12.04 -7.01 6.55
CA HIS A 65 -11.31 -5.84 7.02
C HIS A 65 -10.60 -5.11 5.89
N ASN A 66 -10.46 -3.79 6.07
CA ASN A 66 -9.66 -2.94 5.21
C ASN A 66 -8.96 -1.83 5.99
N GLU A 67 -7.76 -1.47 5.55
CA GLU A 67 -7.01 -0.31 6.04
C GLU A 67 -6.39 0.42 4.85
N SER A 68 -6.51 1.73 4.79
CA SER A 68 -6.02 2.54 3.65
C SER A 68 -5.14 3.68 4.14
N PHE A 69 -3.96 3.80 3.52
CA PHE A 69 -2.97 4.84 3.79
C PHE A 69 -2.90 5.77 2.59
N MET A 70 -3.35 7.01 2.78
CA MET A 70 -3.36 8.02 1.72
C MET A 70 -2.37 9.12 2.04
N GLY A 71 -1.63 9.57 1.03
CA GLY A 71 -0.99 10.86 1.14
C GLY A 71 -0.14 11.24 -0.06
N ASN A 72 0.61 12.32 0.11
CA ASN A 72 1.38 12.87 -0.98
C ASN A 72 2.61 12.01 -1.28
N LYS A 73 2.90 11.80 -2.57
CA LYS A 73 4.08 11.06 -3.03
C LYS A 73 5.41 11.59 -2.46
N LYS A 74 5.49 12.89 -2.14
CA LYS A 74 6.68 13.50 -1.52
C LYS A 74 6.88 13.06 -0.07
N ASP A 75 5.80 12.72 0.63
CA ASP A 75 5.79 12.36 2.06
C ASP A 75 5.69 10.85 2.29
N ILE A 76 5.89 10.06 1.23
CA ILE A 76 5.79 8.59 1.26
C ILE A 76 6.60 7.95 2.40
N LEU A 77 7.79 8.46 2.70
CA LEU A 77 8.61 7.96 3.81
C LEU A 77 8.00 8.26 5.17
N ASN A 78 7.34 9.41 5.31
CA ASN A 78 6.68 9.79 6.55
C ASN A 78 5.45 8.92 6.80
N ILE A 79 4.62 8.73 5.77
CA ILE A 79 3.43 7.85 5.81
C ILE A 79 3.87 6.41 6.11
N TYR A 80 4.92 5.93 5.44
CA TYR A 80 5.45 4.59 5.68
C TYR A 80 5.88 4.40 7.13
N ASN A 81 6.66 5.34 7.69
CA ASN A 81 7.20 5.18 9.04
C ASN A 81 6.17 5.36 10.15
N ASN A 82 5.17 6.22 9.96
CA ASN A 82 4.23 6.59 11.01
C ASN A 82 2.87 5.91 10.93
N GLU A 83 2.48 5.39 9.77
CA GLU A 83 1.17 4.78 9.58
C GLU A 83 1.30 3.31 9.18
N ILE A 84 2.02 3.05 8.08
CA ILE A 84 2.16 1.70 7.52
C ILE A 84 2.97 0.78 8.44
N LEU A 85 4.15 1.21 8.91
CA LEU A 85 5.00 0.40 9.79
C LEU A 85 4.30 0.05 11.12
N PRO A 86 3.67 1.00 11.84
CA PRO A 86 2.89 0.66 13.03
C PRO A 86 1.75 -0.32 12.76
N PHE A 87 1.01 -0.14 11.66
CA PHE A 87 -0.03 -1.09 11.25
C PHE A 87 0.55 -2.50 11.07
N ILE A 88 1.62 -2.66 10.29
CA ILE A 88 2.28 -3.95 10.06
C ILE A 88 2.74 -4.62 11.38
N LYS A 89 3.22 -3.83 12.34
CA LYS A 89 3.68 -4.32 13.65
C LYS A 89 2.53 -4.73 14.56
N SER A 90 1.36 -4.14 14.39
CA SER A 90 0.16 -4.42 15.20
C SER A 90 -0.60 -5.68 14.78
N LYS A 91 -0.38 -6.14 13.55
CA LYS A 91 -0.88 -7.41 13.02
C LYS A 91 0.11 -8.53 13.29
#